data_AF-A0A3D3G3M7-F1
#
_entry.id   AF-A0A3D3G3M7-F1
#
_cell.length_a   1.000
_cell.length_b   1.000
_cell.length_c   1.000
_cell.angle_alpha   90.00
_cell.angle_beta   90.00
_cell.angle_gamma   90.00
#
_symmetry.space_group_name_H-M   'P 1'
#
loop_
_entity.id
_entity.type
_entity.pdbx_description
1 polymer ?
#
loop_
_entity_poly.entity_id
_entity_poly.type
_entity_poly.pdbx_seq_one_letter_code
_entity_poly.pdbx_strand_id
1 'polypeptide(L)' 'LHAQLDQSSLRIIEMAQQRLNLSARAYHRVLRVARTIADLALSKEIQTSHLSEALSYRSQS' A
#
# COMPACT_ATOMS: atom_id res chain seq x y z
N LEU A 1 1.86 11.60 12.16
CA LEU A 1 0.72 11.69 11.24
C LEU A 1 0.14 10.28 11.06
N HIS A 2 -1.17 10.09 11.28
CA HIS A 2 -1.85 8.82 11.04
C HIS A 2 -2.66 8.93 9.74
N ALA A 3 -2.04 8.61 8.59
CA ALA A 3 -2.74 8.60 7.31
C ALA A 3 -3.81 7.49 7.32
N GLN A 4 -5.10 7.82 7.41
CA GLN A 4 -6.18 6.84 7.37
C GLN A 4 -6.35 6.29 5.94
N LEU A 5 -6.70 5.01 5.82
CA LEU A 5 -7.01 4.37 4.54
C LEU A 5 -8.43 4.80 4.13
N ASP A 6 -8.57 5.42 2.97
CA ASP A 6 -9.89 5.70 2.40
C ASP A 6 -10.55 4.40 1.87
N GLN A 7 -11.85 4.46 1.56
CA GLN A 7 -12.57 3.29 1.03
C GLN A 7 -12.07 2.80 -0.34
N SER A 8 -11.43 3.67 -1.12
CA SER A 8 -10.84 3.31 -2.42
C SER A 8 -9.56 2.48 -2.23
N SER A 9 -8.77 2.84 -1.22
CA SER A 9 -7.53 2.18 -0.82
C SER A 9 -7.79 0.76 -0.31
N LEU A 10 -8.87 0.59 0.46
CA LEU A 10 -9.34 -0.73 0.91
C LEU A 10 -9.66 -1.66 -0.26
N ARG A 11 -10.37 -1.18 -1.28
CA ARG A 11 -10.73 -1.98 -2.46
C ARG A 11 -9.53 -2.41 -3.30
N ILE A 12 -8.57 -1.51 -3.52
CA ILE A 12 -7.34 -1.82 -4.26
C ILE A 12 -6.56 -2.93 -3.54
N ILE A 13 -6.53 -2.86 -2.22
CA ILE A 13 -5.86 -3.81 -1.35
C ILE A 13 -6.53 -5.20 -1.38
N GLU A 14 -7.85 -5.26 -1.32
CA GLU A 14 -8.59 -6.52 -1.42
C GLU A 14 -8.34 -7.20 -2.77
N MET A 15 -8.37 -6.42 -3.86
CA MET A 15 -8.04 -6.91 -5.19
C MET A 15 -6.58 -7.38 -5.30
N ALA A 16 -5.64 -6.67 -4.67
CA ALA A 16 -4.24 -7.06 -4.63
C ALA A 16 -4.04 -8.35 -3.82
N GLN A 17 -4.74 -8.54 -2.71
CA GLN A 17 -4.70 -9.78 -1.93
C GLN A 17 -5.14 -10.99 -2.77
N GLN A 18 -6.24 -10.86 -3.51
CA GLN A 18 -6.75 -11.94 -4.36
C GLN A 18 -5.86 -12.22 -5.58
N ARG A 19 -5.30 -11.18 -6.22
CA ARG A 19 -4.49 -11.36 -7.44
C ARG A 19 -3.05 -11.79 -7.18
N LEU A 20 -2.47 -11.37 -6.06
CA LEU A 20 -1.05 -11.57 -5.77
C LEU A 20 -0.80 -12.66 -4.72
N ASN A 21 -1.86 -13.37 -4.27
CA ASN A 21 -1.81 -14.36 -3.19
C ASN A 21 -1.04 -13.83 -1.96
N LEU A 22 -1.22 -12.55 -1.64
CA LEU A 22 -0.47 -11.89 -0.59
C LEU A 22 -0.91 -12.46 0.76
N SER A 23 0.04 -13.06 1.49
CA SER A 23 -0.20 -13.37 2.90
C SER A 23 -0.48 -12.09 3.68
N ALA A 24 -1.23 -12.20 4.78
CA ALA A 24 -1.52 -11.07 5.66
C ALA A 24 -0.25 -10.30 6.09
N ARG A 25 0.89 -11.01 6.24
CA ARG A 25 2.20 -10.39 6.52
C ARG A 25 2.75 -9.58 5.35
N ALA A 26 2.69 -10.13 4.14
CA ALA A 26 3.15 -9.43 2.94
C ALA A 26 2.30 -8.18 2.69
N TYR A 27 0.99 -8.30 2.89
CA TYR A 27 0.04 -7.19 2.86
C TYR A 27 0.41 -6.08 3.85
N HIS A 28 0.62 -6.43 5.13
CA HIS A 28 0.96 -5.44 6.15
C HIS A 28 2.31 -4.74 5.86
N ARG A 29 3.27 -5.45 5.25
CA ARG A 29 4.54 -4.86 4.82
C ARG A 29 4.33 -3.85 3.67
N VAL A 30 3.54 -4.19 2.66
CA VAL A 30 3.20 -3.27 1.54
C VAL A 30 2.53 -2.01 2.07
N LEU A 31 1.56 -2.15 2.98
CA LEU A 31 0.90 -1.01 3.61
C LEU A 31 1.85 -0.08 4.36
N ARG A 32 2.79 -0.65 5.13
CA ARG A 32 3.79 0.14 5.86
C ARG A 32 4.66 0.96 4.90
N VAL A 33 5.12 0.34 3.81
CA VAL A 33 5.94 1.01 2.80
C VAL A 33 5.13 2.08 2.07
N ALA A 34 3.90 1.78 1.65
CA ALA A 34 3.02 2.75 1.00
C ALA A 34 2.73 3.96 1.90
N ARG A 35 2.59 3.76 3.21
CA ARG A 35 2.44 4.87 4.16
C ARG A 35 3.70 5.73 4.25
N THR A 36 4.89 5.11 4.30
CA THR A 36 6.15 5.86 4.27
C THR A 36 6.29 6.68 2.99
N ILE A 37 5.93 6.12 1.84
CA ILE A 37 5.96 6.84 0.56
C ILE A 37 4.98 8.02 0.57
N ALA A 38 3.76 7.80 1.07
CA ALA A 38 2.76 8.87 1.21
C ALA A 38 3.24 10.00 2.14
N ASP A 39 3.86 9.64 3.27
CA ASP A 39 4.43 10.60 4.23
C ASP A 39 5.57 11.41 3.58
N LEU A 40 6.45 10.76 2.80
CA LEU A 40 7.53 11.41 2.04
C LEU A 40 6.99 12.35 0.95
N ALA A 41 5.85 11.99 0.34
CA ALA A 41 5.15 12.82 -0.63
C ALA A 41 4.32 13.95 0.00
N LEU A 42 4.34 14.11 1.33
CA LEU A 42 3.46 15.02 2.08
C LEU A 42 1.96 14.81 1.76
N SER A 43 1.59 13.61 1.34
CA SER A 43 0.22 13.26 1.03
C SER A 43 -0.53 12.88 2.30
N LYS A 44 -1.72 13.46 2.48
CA LYS A 44 -2.59 13.12 3.62
C LYS A 44 -3.20 11.72 3.51
N GLU A 45 -3.28 11.20 2.28
CA GLU A 45 -3.91 9.92 1.96
C GLU A 45 -2.94 9.02 1.18
N ILE A 46 -3.10 7.71 1.36
CA ILE A 46 -2.38 6.72 0.56
C ILE A 46 -3.08 6.63 -0.80
N GLN A 47 -2.43 7.14 -1.84
CA GLN A 47 -2.94 7.03 -3.20
C GLN A 47 -2.44 5.76 -3.89
N THR A 48 -3.06 5.44 -5.03
CA THR A 48 -2.69 4.29 -5.86
C THR A 48 -1.21 4.31 -6.25
N SER A 49 -0.63 5.48 -6.51
CA SER A 49 0.80 5.64 -6.81
C SER A 49 1.70 5.10 -5.69
N HIS A 50 1.40 5.43 -4.42
CA HIS A 50 2.18 4.97 -3.28
C HIS A 50 2.07 3.45 -3.09
N LEU A 51 0.89 2.88 -3.34
CA LEU A 51 0.66 1.44 -3.31
C LEU A 51 1.41 0.71 -4.44
N SER A 52 1.36 1.23 -5.67
CA SER A 52 2.08 0.69 -6.81
C SER A 52 3.58 0.67 -6.57
N GLU A 53 4.14 1.76 -6.05
CA GLU A 53 5.56 1.84 -5.74
C GLU A 53 5.95 0.89 -4.60
N ALA A 54 5.14 0.80 -3.54
CA ALA A 54 5.33 -0.17 -2.46
C ALA A 54 5.31 -1.64 -2.93
N LEU A 55 4.45 -1.97 -3.89
CA LEU A 55 4.39 -3.29 -4.51
C LEU A 55 5.63 -3.56 -5.38
N SER A 56 6.11 -2.56 -6.13
CA SER A 56 7.33 -2.67 -6.93
C SER A 56 8.55 -3.01 -6.06
N TYR A 57 8.68 -2.39 -4.88
CA TYR A 57 9.76 -2.72 -3.93
C TYR A 57 9.73 -4.18 -3.45
N ARG A 58 8.55 -4.81 -3.38
CA ARG A 58 8.45 -6.25 -3.06
C ARG A 58 8.90 -7.15 -4.21
N SER A 59 8.66 -6.75 -5.47
CA SER A 59 9.06 -7.57 -6.62
C SER A 59 10.58 -7.66 -6.81
N GLN A 60 11.33 -6.76 -6.18
CA GLN A 60 12.80 -6.71 -6.25
C GLN A 60 13.49 -7.45 -5.09
N SER A 61 12.74 -8.04 -4.15
CA SER A 61 13.27 -8.76 -2.98
C SER A 61 13.06 -10.26 -3.06
#